data_AF-A0A966Q130-F1
#
_entry.id   AF-A0A966Q130-F1
#
_cell.length_a   1.000
_cell.length_b   1.000
_cell.length_c   1.000
_cell.angle_alpha   90.00
_cell.angle_beta   90.00
_cell.angle_gamma   90.00
#
_symmetry.space_group_name_H-M   'P 1'
#
loop_
_entity.id
_entity.type
_entity.pdbx_description
1 polymer ?
#
loop_
_entity_poly.entity_id
_entity_poly.type
_entity_poly.pdbx_seq_one_letter_code
_entity_poly.pdbx_strand_id
1 'polypeptide(L)'
;MQIVRDITTIVAPTATLVTLADAKNYLRVDFSEDDALIQSLIDSAIKRLEQYAGSAFSPRTLKVVAYVDFFIEPPYAPINTI
;
A
#
# COMPACT_ATOMS: atom_id res chain seq x y z
N MET A 1 -8.30 -25.21 -7.16
CA MET A 1 -8.41 -24.52 -5.86
C MET A 1 -7.07 -23.85 -5.57
N GLN A 2 -7.04 -22.54 -5.32
CA GLN A 2 -5.80 -21.86 -4.93
C GLN A 2 -5.72 -21.80 -3.40
N ILE A 3 -4.56 -22.12 -2.83
CA ILE A 3 -4.28 -21.93 -1.40
C ILE A 3 -3.05 -21.05 -1.30
N VAL A 4 -3.26 -19.78 -0.94
CA VAL A 4 -2.16 -18.86 -0.63
C VAL A 4 -1.58 -19.27 0.72
N ARG A 5 -0.29 -19.62 0.75
CA ARG A 5 0.41 -20.06 1.95
C ARG A 5 1.11 -18.90 2.66
N ASP A 6 1.80 -18.05 1.90
CA ASP A 6 2.56 -16.92 2.44
C ASP A 6 2.60 -15.76 1.44
N ILE A 7 2.53 -14.54 1.95
CA ILE A 7 2.77 -13.31 1.19
C ILE A 7 3.76 -12.46 1.99
N THR A 8 4.94 -12.25 1.43
CA THR A 8 5.98 -11.41 2.04
C THR A 8 6.26 -10.20 1.15
N THR A 9 6.24 -8.99 1.73
CA THR A 9 6.67 -7.77 1.05
C THR A 9 8.20 -7.70 1.01
N ILE A 10 8.78 -7.72 -0.18
CA ILE A 10 10.24 -7.62 -0.40
C ILE A 10 10.67 -6.17 -0.54
N VAL A 11 9.88 -5.37 -1.27
CA VAL A 11 10.09 -3.94 -1.43
C VAL A 11 8.82 -3.22 -1.01
N ALA A 12 8.94 -2.35 -0.02
CA ALA A 12 7.83 -1.54 0.48
C ALA A 12 7.34 -0.55 -0.58
N PRO A 13 6.08 -0.09 -0.52
CA PRO A 13 5.57 0.94 -1.41
C PRO A 13 6.44 2.21 -1.34
N THR A 14 6.98 2.64 -2.48
CA THR A 14 7.96 3.75 -2.53
C THR A 14 7.37 5.09 -2.94
N ALA A 15 6.13 5.14 -3.41
CA ALA A 15 5.51 6.37 -3.87
C ALA A 15 4.74 7.05 -2.74
N THR A 16 5.12 8.30 -2.46
CA THR A 16 4.40 9.18 -1.53
C THR A 16 3.19 9.77 -2.27
N LEU A 17 2.03 9.12 -2.18
CA LEU A 17 0.79 9.55 -2.85
C LEU A 17 0.32 10.94 -2.39
N VAL A 18 0.52 11.24 -1.11
CA VAL A 18 0.24 12.52 -0.48
C VAL A 18 1.43 12.84 0.41
N THR A 19 2.08 13.98 0.18
CA THR A 19 3.18 14.40 1.05
C THR A 19 2.66 15.01 2.34
N LEU A 20 3.49 15.03 3.38
CA LEU A 20 3.17 15.71 4.63
C LEU A 20 2.90 17.20 4.42
N ALA A 21 3.60 17.85 3.49
CA ALA A 21 3.36 19.25 3.12
C ALA A 21 1.99 19.45 2.46
N ASP A 22 1.59 18.55 1.56
CA ASP A 22 0.26 18.60 0.93
C ASP A 22 -0.84 18.44 1.98
N ALA A 23 -0.67 17.48 2.89
CA ALA A 23 -1.61 17.23 3.97
C ALA A 23 -1.71 18.42 4.94
N LYS A 24 -0.58 19.02 5.33
CA LYS A 24 -0.56 20.20 6.19
C LYS A 24 -1.21 21.41 5.55
N ASN A 25 -0.94 21.64 4.26
CA ASN A 25 -1.58 22.70 3.51
C ASN A 25 -3.11 22.49 3.43
N TYR A 26 -3.56 21.25 3.20
CA TYR A 26 -4.98 20.91 3.17
C TYR A 26 -5.66 21.11 4.53
N LEU A 27 -5.00 20.70 5.62
CA LEU A 27 -5.51 20.81 6.99
C LEU A 27 -5.33 22.21 7.59
N ARG A 28 -4.57 23.09 6.93
CA ARG A 28 -4.14 24.42 7.44
C ARG A 28 -3.42 24.33 8.78
N VAL A 29 -2.46 23.39 8.87
CA VAL A 29 -1.63 23.17 10.05
C VAL A 29 -0.19 23.60 9.76
N ASP A 30 0.32 24.58 10.50
CA ASP A 30 1.70 25.07 10.35
C ASP A 30 2.68 24.50 11.40
N PHE A 31 2.16 23.96 12.50
CA PHE A 31 2.97 23.44 13.61
C PHE A 31 3.66 22.11 13.27
N SER A 32 4.86 21.89 13.80
CA SER A 32 5.67 20.68 13.51
C SER A 32 5.38 19.52 14.46
N GLU A 33 4.72 19.80 15.59
CA GLU A 33 4.38 18.83 16.63
C GLU A 33 3.42 17.75 16.11
N ASP A 34 2.59 18.09 15.13
CA ASP A 34 1.61 17.20 14.52
C ASP A 34 2.16 16.37 13.35
N ASP A 35 3.40 16.60 12.92
CA ASP A 35 3.97 15.98 11.72
C ASP A 35 3.94 14.44 11.81
N ALA A 36 4.33 13.89 12.96
CA ALA A 36 4.33 12.45 13.19
C ALA A 36 2.91 11.85 13.17
N LEU A 37 1.94 12.57 13.72
CA LEU A 37 0.54 12.14 13.72
C LEU A 37 -0.05 12.18 12.31
N ILE A 38 0.17 13.29 11.58
CA ILE A 38 -0.29 13.45 10.20
C ILE A 38 0.31 12.37 9.31
N GLN A 39 1.61 12.06 9.44
CA GLN A 39 2.23 10.98 8.69
C GLN A 39 1.57 9.62 8.99
N SER A 40 1.31 9.31 10.26
CA SER A 40 0.63 8.07 10.67
C SER A 40 -0.78 7.96 10.08
N LEU A 41 -1.51 9.06 10.01
CA LEU A 41 -2.84 9.12 9.40
C LEU A 41 -2.79 8.90 7.89
N ILE A 42 -1.83 9.52 7.19
CA ILE A 42 -1.61 9.30 5.75
C ILE A 42 -1.33 7.82 5.48
N ASP A 43 -0.38 7.22 6.20
CA ASP A 43 0.02 5.82 6.00
C ASP A 43 -1.13 4.86 6.26
N SER A 44 -1.93 5.13 7.29
CA SER A 44 -3.10 4.32 7.65
C SER A 44 -4.23 4.44 6.63
N ALA A 45 -4.47 5.65 6.13
CA ALA A 45 -5.48 5.90 5.10
C ALA A 45 -5.15 5.17 3.80
N ILE A 46 -3.89 5.23 3.34
CA ILE A 46 -3.44 4.52 2.13
C ILE A 46 -3.66 3.02 2.29
N LYS A 47 -3.22 2.42 3.39
CA LYS A 47 -3.41 0.98 3.65
C LYS A 47 -4.89 0.59 3.59
N ARG A 48 -5.76 1.40 4.19
CA ARG A 48 -7.21 1.12 4.21
C ARG A 48 -7.83 1.24 2.82
N LEU A 49 -7.45 2.26 2.05
CA LEU A 49 -7.97 2.47 0.70
C LEU A 49 -7.52 1.38 -0.26
N GLU A 50 -6.27 0.92 -0.18
CA GLU A 50 -5.78 -0.17 -1.01
C GLU A 50 -6.48 -1.50 -0.71
N GLN A 51 -6.75 -1.78 0.58
CA GLN A 51 -7.56 -2.94 0.97
C GLN A 51 -9.00 -2.86 0.45
N TYR A 52 -9.59 -1.66 0.47
CA TYR A 52 -10.95 -1.45 -0.01
C TYR A 52 -11.05 -1.54 -1.54
N ALA A 53 -10.09 -0.93 -2.24
CA ALA A 53 -10.07 -0.91 -3.70
C ALA A 53 -9.58 -2.24 -4.32
N GLY A 54 -8.91 -3.09 -3.54
CA GLY A 54 -8.26 -4.30 -4.06
C GLY A 54 -7.10 -3.99 -5.01
N SER A 55 -6.53 -2.78 -4.92
CA SER A 55 -5.53 -2.28 -5.84
C SER A 55 -4.36 -1.65 -5.10
N ALA A 56 -3.15 -1.89 -5.61
CA ALA A 56 -1.94 -1.21 -5.17
C ALA A 56 -1.85 0.15 -5.86
N PHE A 57 -1.81 1.21 -5.07
CA PHE A 57 -1.67 2.59 -5.55
C PHE A 57 -0.20 2.98 -5.73
N SER A 58 0.71 2.20 -5.14
CA SER A 58 2.15 2.43 -5.18
C SER A 58 2.88 1.14 -5.53
N PRO A 59 3.94 1.22 -6.36
CA PRO A 59 4.69 0.05 -6.80
C PRO A 59 5.35 -0.62 -5.59
N ARG A 60 5.27 -1.95 -5.56
CA ARG A 60 5.86 -2.81 -4.53
C ARG A 60 6.28 -4.14 -5.15
N THR A 61 7.20 -4.84 -4.49
CA THR A 61 7.58 -6.20 -4.87
C THR A 61 7.14 -7.16 -3.77
N LEU A 62 6.39 -8.18 -4.17
CA LEU A 62 5.87 -9.20 -3.27
C LEU A 62 6.45 -10.56 -3.65
N LYS A 63 6.73 -11.37 -2.64
CA LYS A 63 6.94 -12.80 -2.78
C LYS A 63 5.67 -13.52 -2.36
N VAL A 64 5.03 -14.21 -3.29
CA VAL A 64 3.83 -15.00 -3.04
C VAL A 64 4.17 -16.47 -3.11
N VAL A 65 3.88 -17.22 -2.05
CA VAL A 65 3.99 -18.68 -2.01
C VAL A 65 2.57 -19.23 -1.97
N ALA A 66 2.18 -19.95 -3.03
CA ALA A 66 0.84 -20.51 -3.14
C ALA A 66 0.87 -21.90 -3.79
N TYR A 67 -0.09 -22.73 -3.42
CA TYR A 67 -0.40 -23.97 -4.13
C TYR A 67 -1.46 -23.66 -5.18
N VAL A 68 -1.10 -23.86 -6.45
CA VAL A 68 -1.90 -23.49 -7.61
C VAL A 68 -1.99 -24.68 -8.55
N ASP A 69 -3.17 -24.86 -9.14
CA ASP A 69 -3.45 -25.94 -10.10
C ASP A 69 -3.31 -25.40 -11.54
N PHE A 70 -4.15 -24.42 -11.89
CA PHE A 70 -4.11 -23.78 -13.21
C PHE A 70 -4.23 -22.25 -13.17
N PHE A 71 -4.73 -21.67 -12.07
CA PHE A 71 -5.01 -20.24 -11.96
C PHE A 71 -4.66 -19.72 -10.57
N ILE A 72 -4.14 -18.49 -10.53
CA ILE A 72 -3.97 -17.71 -9.31
C ILE A 72 -4.46 -16.29 -9.53
N GLU A 73 -5.21 -15.78 -8.56
CA GLU A 73 -5.51 -14.36 -8.45
C GLU A 73 -4.46 -13.72 -7.53
N PRO A 74 -3.59 -12.85 -8.06
CA PRO A 74 -2.57 -12.21 -7.25
C PRO A 74 -3.20 -11.22 -6.26
N PRO A 75 -2.54 -10.95 -5.13
CA PRO A 75 -3.16 -10.21 -4.01
C PRO A 75 -3.48 -8.75 -4.31
N TYR A 76 -2.78 -8.14 -5.28
CA TYR A 76 -2.96 -6.74 -5.67
C TYR A 76 -2.88 -6.60 -7.18
N ALA A 77 -3.71 -5.72 -7.73
CA ALA A 77 -3.63 -5.21 -9.10
C ALA A 77 -3.30 -3.70 -9.11
N PRO A 78 -2.75 -3.12 -10.17
CA PRO A 78 -2.27 -3.75 -11.40
C PRO A 78 -0.93 -4.46 -11.19
N ILE A 79 -0.66 -5.46 -12.03
CA ILE A 79 0.60 -6.21 -12.05
C ILE A 79 1.49 -5.62 -13.13
N ASN A 80 2.75 -5.35 -12.79
CA ASN A 80 3.73 -4.88 -13.78
C ASN A 80 4.56 -6.04 -14.34
N THR A 81 5.09 -6.90 -13.48
CA THR A 81 5.91 -8.07 -13.85
C THR A 81 5.73 -9.17 -12.80
N ILE A 82 5.76 -10.43 -13.23
CA ILE A 82 5.69 -11.64 -12.38
C ILE A 82 7.00 -12.41 -12.53
#